data_AF-A0A8H3QSS8-F1
#
_entry.id   AF-A0A8H3QSS8-F1
#
_cell.length_a   1.000
_cell.length_b   1.000
_cell.length_c   1.000
_cell.angle_alpha   90.00
_cell.angle_beta   90.00
_cell.angle_gamma   90.00
#
_symmetry.space_group_name_H-M   'P 1'
#
loop_
_entity.id
_entity.type
_entity.pdbx_description
1 polymer ?
#
loop_
_entity_poly.entity_id
_entity_poly.type
_entity_poly.pdbx_seq_one_letter_code
_entity_poly.pdbx_strand_id
1 'polypeptide(L)'
;MTDKIPASEIPASYISWKRIEEAQLNVIREALRLRYKKDSKLVSEYVGYVKNLRQSDDPEEYIKSKAIMLFPNEEAYNRKMAYSIQYLKKSDLWLKKLAKQ
;
A
#
# COMPACT_ATOMS: atom_id res chain seq x y z
N MET A 1 15.85 -1.65 -14.21
CA MET A 1 16.72 -0.52 -13.84
C MET A 1 15.89 0.46 -12.99
N THR A 2 15.82 0.32 -11.66
CA THR A 2 15.47 1.39 -10.70
C THR A 2 15.53 0.85 -9.26
N ASP A 3 16.72 0.49 -8.78
CA ASP A 3 16.89 0.07 -7.37
C ASP A 3 17.60 1.13 -6.51
N LYS A 4 17.84 2.34 -7.02
CA LYS A 4 18.73 3.30 -6.34
C LYS A 4 18.32 4.78 -6.48
N ILE A 5 17.06 5.11 -6.25
CA ILE A 5 16.69 6.50 -5.93
C ILE A 5 16.23 6.52 -4.48
N PRO A 6 16.92 7.22 -3.57
CA PRO A 6 16.47 7.36 -2.19
C PRO A 6 15.10 8.05 -2.17
N ALA A 7 14.21 7.62 -1.27
CA ALA A 7 12.81 8.10 -1.23
C ALA A 7 12.67 9.63 -1.12
N SER A 8 13.71 10.31 -0.59
CA SER A 8 13.82 11.77 -0.49
C SER A 8 14.04 12.49 -1.81
N GLU A 9 14.45 11.79 -2.86
CA GLU A 9 14.74 12.33 -4.20
C GLU A 9 13.69 11.93 -5.23
N ILE A 10 12.61 11.26 -4.81
CA ILE A 10 11.48 10.99 -5.68
C ILE A 10 10.72 12.31 -5.88
N PRO A 11 10.80 12.95 -7.07
CA PRO A 11 10.06 14.18 -7.27
C PRO A 11 8.57 13.89 -7.14
N ALA A 12 7.78 14.85 -6.64
CA ALA A 12 6.33 14.66 -6.48
C ALA A 12 5.65 14.24 -7.80
N SER A 13 6.22 14.63 -8.95
CA SER A 13 5.80 14.20 -10.30
C SER A 13 5.97 12.71 -10.58
N TYR A 14 6.72 11.98 -9.76
CA TYR A 14 7.00 10.55 -9.91
C TYR A 14 5.97 9.66 -9.21
N ILE A 15 5.20 10.19 -8.25
CA ILE A 15 4.09 9.47 -7.63
C ILE A 15 2.80 9.84 -8.37
N SER A 16 2.62 9.27 -9.55
CA SER A 16 1.39 9.43 -10.34
C SER A 16 0.32 8.43 -9.92
N TRP A 17 -0.94 8.74 -10.23
CA TRP A 17 -2.06 7.84 -9.95
C TRP A 17 -1.86 6.44 -10.55
N LYS A 18 -1.21 6.34 -11.72
CA LYS A 18 -0.90 5.07 -12.39
C LYS A 18 0.04 4.18 -11.58
N ARG A 19 1.03 4.78 -10.89
CA ARG A 19 1.94 4.01 -10.03
C ARG A 19 1.26 3.52 -8.77
N ILE A 20 0.35 4.32 -8.21
CA ILE A 20 -0.46 3.88 -7.07
C ILE A 20 -1.41 2.75 -7.50
N GLU A 21 -2.05 2.87 -8.67
CA GLU A 21 -2.86 1.81 -9.24
C GLU A 21 -2.05 0.52 -9.44
N GLU A 22 -0.87 0.62 -10.06
CA GLU A 22 0.01 -0.53 -10.30
C GLU A 22 0.42 -1.21 -8.99
N ALA A 23 0.76 -0.43 -7.95
CA ALA A 23 1.05 -0.96 -6.63
C ALA A 23 -0.15 -1.71 -6.02
N GLN A 24 -1.37 -1.15 -6.13
CA GLN A 24 -2.58 -1.81 -5.67
C GLN A 24 -2.87 -3.11 -6.42
N LEU A 25 -2.69 -3.12 -7.75
CA LEU A 25 -2.83 -4.32 -8.58
C LEU A 25 -1.80 -5.40 -8.21
N ASN A 26 -0.57 -5.01 -7.88
CA ASN A 26 0.47 -5.95 -7.45
C ASN A 26 0.13 -6.60 -6.10
N VAL A 27 -0.46 -5.86 -5.15
CA VAL A 27 -0.97 -6.45 -3.91
C VAL A 27 -2.06 -7.49 -4.19
N ILE A 28 -3.01 -7.18 -5.09
CA ILE A 28 -4.09 -8.12 -5.47
C ILE A 28 -3.51 -9.38 -6.11
N ARG A 29 -2.61 -9.22 -7.09
CA ARG A 29 -1.95 -10.34 -7.78
C ARG A 29 -1.25 -11.25 -6.79
N GLU A 30 -0.56 -10.65 -5.83
CA GLU A 30 0.26 -11.40 -4.89
C GLU A 30 -0.54 -12.08 -3.79
N ALA A 31 -1.62 -11.45 -3.32
CA ALA A 31 -2.60 -12.10 -2.46
C ALA A 31 -3.21 -13.34 -3.16
N LEU A 32 -3.60 -13.22 -4.43
CA LEU A 32 -4.13 -14.35 -5.21
C LEU A 32 -3.07 -15.44 -5.44
N ARG A 33 -1.81 -15.06 -5.70
CA ARG A 33 -0.70 -16.01 -5.81
C ARG A 33 -0.54 -16.82 -4.53
N LEU A 34 -0.65 -16.17 -3.37
CA LEU A 34 -0.64 -16.77 -2.04
C LEU A 34 -1.96 -17.47 -1.65
N ARG A 35 -2.85 -17.73 -2.62
CA ARG A 35 -4.11 -18.48 -2.44
C ARG A 35 -5.14 -17.81 -1.53
N TYR A 36 -5.07 -16.50 -1.32
CA TYR A 36 -6.18 -15.76 -0.71
C TYR A 36 -7.42 -15.87 -1.60
N LYS A 37 -8.60 -16.03 -0.99
CA LYS A 37 -9.86 -16.08 -1.73
C LYS A 37 -10.18 -14.72 -2.35
N LYS A 38 -10.88 -14.70 -3.48
CA LYS A 38 -11.27 -13.47 -4.19
C LYS A 38 -12.15 -12.55 -3.35
N ASP A 39 -12.99 -13.13 -2.50
CA ASP A 39 -13.87 -12.45 -1.55
C ASP A 39 -13.20 -12.17 -0.20
N SER A 40 -11.92 -12.50 -0.03
CA SER A 40 -11.19 -12.15 1.19
C SER A 40 -11.15 -10.63 1.37
N LYS A 41 -11.13 -10.20 2.62
CA LYS A 41 -11.07 -8.77 2.97
C LYS A 41 -9.91 -8.05 2.25
N LEU A 42 -8.71 -8.64 2.25
CA LEU A 42 -7.54 -8.08 1.57
C LEU A 42 -7.78 -7.86 0.07
N VAL A 43 -8.27 -8.88 -0.64
CA VAL A 43 -8.47 -8.77 -2.10
C VAL A 43 -9.62 -7.81 -2.41
N SER A 44 -10.75 -7.94 -1.73
CA SER A 44 -11.94 -7.11 -1.97
C SER A 44 -11.69 -5.63 -1.67
N GLU A 45 -10.96 -5.29 -0.60
CA GLU A 45 -10.60 -3.90 -0.27
C GLU A 45 -9.72 -3.28 -1.37
N TYR A 46 -8.66 -3.97 -1.80
CA TYR A 46 -7.76 -3.44 -2.82
C TYR A 46 -8.43 -3.34 -4.20
N VAL A 47 -9.30 -4.29 -4.56
CA VAL A 47 -10.15 -4.19 -5.76
C VAL A 47 -11.05 -2.94 -5.66
N GLY A 48 -11.62 -2.68 -4.48
CA GLY A 48 -12.39 -1.47 -4.20
C GLY A 48 -11.56 -0.19 -4.39
N TYR A 49 -10.31 -0.17 -3.92
CA TYR A 49 -9.43 0.99 -4.11
C TYR A 49 -9.13 1.27 -5.58
N VAL A 50 -8.80 0.24 -6.36
CA VAL A 50 -8.56 0.37 -7.81
C VAL A 50 -9.84 0.84 -8.52
N LYS A 51 -10.99 0.27 -8.16
CA LYS A 51 -12.28 0.67 -8.73
C LYS A 51 -12.56 2.14 -8.48
N ASN A 52 -12.46 2.59 -7.24
CA ASN A 52 -12.73 3.98 -6.87
C ASN A 52 -11.75 4.95 -7.54
N LEU A 53 -10.47 4.58 -7.65
CA LEU A 53 -9.47 5.37 -8.36
C LEU A 53 -9.82 5.55 -9.85
N ARG A 54 -10.16 4.45 -10.55
CA ARG A 54 -10.54 4.48 -11.97
C ARG A 54 -11.85 5.22 -12.24
N GLN A 55 -12.74 5.26 -11.26
CA GLN A 55 -14.05 5.92 -11.36
C GLN A 55 -14.01 7.40 -10.97
N SER A 56 -12.88 7.89 -10.45
CA SER A 56 -12.75 9.31 -10.11
C SER A 56 -12.58 10.16 -11.36
N ASP A 57 -13.19 11.35 -11.35
CA ASP A 57 -13.11 12.30 -12.47
C ASP A 57 -11.67 12.80 -12.69
N ASP A 58 -10.92 12.97 -11.60
CA ASP A 58 -9.49 13.28 -11.60
C ASP A 58 -8.74 12.31 -10.67
N PRO A 59 -8.11 11.26 -11.23
CA PRO A 59 -7.34 10.30 -10.46
C PRO A 59 -6.13 10.88 -9.72
N GLU A 60 -5.49 11.94 -10.24
CA GLU A 60 -4.38 12.58 -9.53
C GLU A 60 -4.90 13.29 -8.28
N GLU A 61 -5.96 14.08 -8.43
CA GLU A 61 -6.54 14.81 -7.29
C GLU A 61 -7.18 13.86 -6.28
N TYR A 62 -7.79 12.76 -6.73
CA TYR A 62 -8.32 11.72 -5.86
C TYR A 62 -7.23 11.12 -4.96
N ILE A 63 -6.06 10.76 -5.51
CA ILE A 63 -4.95 10.23 -4.72
C ILE A 63 -4.42 11.26 -3.73
N LYS A 64 -4.26 12.53 -4.13
CA LYS A 64 -3.82 13.61 -3.24
C LYS A 64 -4.79 13.81 -2.08
N SER A 65 -6.09 13.92 -2.39
CA SER A 65 -7.16 14.07 -1.40
C SER A 65 -7.20 12.89 -0.42
N LYS A 66 -7.04 11.65 -0.92
CA LYS A 66 -6.96 10.46 -0.05
C LYS A 66 -5.71 10.45 0.82
N ALA A 67 -4.56 10.87 0.30
CA ALA A 67 -3.33 10.96 1.08
C ALA A 67 -3.48 11.97 2.23
N ILE A 68 -4.02 13.16 1.96
CA ILE A 68 -4.29 14.19 2.98
C ILE A 68 -5.30 13.67 4.01
N MET A 69 -6.36 12.99 3.59
CA MET A 69 -7.36 12.43 4.51
C MET A 69 -6.76 11.35 5.43
N LEU A 70 -5.89 10.48 4.90
CA LEU A 70 -5.28 9.39 5.66
C LEU A 70 -4.12 9.86 6.55
N PHE A 71 -3.42 10.90 6.11
CA PHE A 71 -2.20 11.42 6.69
C PHE A 71 -2.23 12.96 6.69
N PRO A 72 -3.11 13.57 7.51
CA PRO A 72 -3.32 15.02 7.47
C PRO A 72 -2.11 15.83 7.94
N ASN A 73 -1.18 15.20 8.65
CA ASN A 73 0.09 15.77 9.07
C ASN A 73 1.14 14.67 9.26
N GLU A 74 2.39 15.10 9.43
CA GLU A 74 3.55 14.22 9.62
C GLU A 74 3.39 13.33 10.86
N GLU A 75 2.81 13.84 11.94
CA GLU A 75 2.60 13.06 13.17
C GLU A 75 1.63 11.90 12.95
N ALA A 76 0.53 12.12 12.23
CA ALA A 76 -0.43 11.09 11.86
C ALA A 76 0.20 10.02 10.96
N TYR A 77 1.04 10.44 10.02
CA TYR A 77 1.85 9.54 9.21
C TYR A 77 2.80 8.69 10.06
N ASN A 78 3.59 9.32 10.93
CA ASN A 78 4.57 8.66 11.78
C ASN A 78 3.91 7.64 12.71
N ARG A 79 2.75 7.96 13.30
CA ARG A 79 1.97 7.02 14.11
C ARG A 79 1.58 5.79 13.30
N LYS A 80 0.94 5.97 12.14
CA LYS A 80 0.54 4.83 11.29
C LYS A 80 1.72 3.98 10.83
N MET A 81 2.85 4.62 10.51
CA MET A 81 4.06 3.91 10.11
C MET A 81 4.64 3.10 11.27
N ALA A 82 4.70 3.68 12.47
CA ALA A 82 5.17 2.99 13.67
C ALA A 82 4.32 1.73 13.99
N TYR A 83 2.99 1.85 13.91
CA TYR A 83 2.09 0.69 14.06
C TYR A 83 2.37 -0.39 13.02
N SER A 84 2.55 0.01 11.75
CA SER A 84 2.82 -0.93 10.64
C SER A 84 4.15 -1.65 10.83
N ILE A 85 5.21 -0.93 11.20
CA ILE A 85 6.53 -1.50 11.51
C ILE A 85 6.44 -2.47 12.69
N GLN A 86 5.72 -2.10 13.75
CA GLN A 86 5.55 -2.95 14.92
C GLN A 86 4.81 -4.25 14.57
N TYR A 87 3.77 -4.16 13.73
CA TYR A 87 3.03 -5.32 13.25
C TYR A 87 3.92 -6.25 12.41
N LEU A 88 4.69 -5.70 11.46
CA LEU A 88 5.63 -6.47 10.64
C LEU A 88 6.70 -7.18 11.49
N LYS A 89 7.28 -6.48 12.48
CA LYS A 89 8.24 -7.09 13.42
C LYS A 89 7.63 -8.24 14.20
N LYS A 90 6.38 -8.11 14.67
CA LYS A 90 5.66 -9.19 15.35
C LYS A 90 5.40 -10.38 14.42
N SER A 91 5.02 -10.12 13.16
CA SER A 91 4.79 -11.16 12.16
C SER A 91 6.07 -11.91 11.81
N ASP A 92 7.20 -11.21 11.60
CA ASP A 92 8.50 -11.82 11.35
C ASP A 92 8.98 -12.68 12.53
N LEU A 93 8.81 -12.19 13.76
CA LEU A 93 9.09 -12.97 14.97
C LEU A 93 8.22 -14.24 15.07
N TRP A 94 6.95 -14.16 14.64
CA TRP A 94 6.03 -15.29 14.65
C TRP A 94 6.43 -16.34 13.59
N LEU A 95 6.76 -15.91 12.37
CA LEU A 95 7.23 -16.78 11.29
C LEU A 95 8.55 -17.49 11.66
N LYS A 96 9.50 -16.78 12.29
CA LYS A 96 10.77 -17.36 12.77
C LYS A 96 10.59 -18.41 13.86
N LYS A 97 9.54 -18.32 14.69
CA LYS A 97 9.22 -19.33 15.72
C LYS A 97 8.62 -20.60 15.11
N LEU A 98 7.84 -20.48 14.04
CA LEU A 98 7.24 -21.62 13.34
C LEU A 98 8.27 -22.42 12.52
N ALA A 99 9.27 -21.75 11.95
CA ALA A 99 10.32 -22.41 11.16
C ALA A 99 11.37 -23.18 12.00
N LYS A 100 11.24 -23.18 13.34
CA LYS A 100 12.16 -23.85 14.28
C LYS A 100 11.56 -25.09 14.96
N GLN A 101 10.33 -25.49 14.59
CA GLN A 101 9.71 -26.75 14.98
C GLN A 101 9.73 -27.73 13.81
#